data_AF-A0A968WCZ1-F1
#
_entry.id   AF-A0A968WCZ1-F1
#
_cell.length_a   1.000
_cell.length_b   1.000
_cell.length_c   1.000
_cell.angle_alpha   90.00
_cell.angle_beta   90.00
_cell.angle_gamma   90.00
#
_symmetry.space_group_name_H-M   'P 1'
#
loop_
_entity.id
_entity.type
_entity.pdbx_description
1 polymer ?
#
loop_
_entity_poly.entity_id
_entity_poly.type
_entity_poly.pdbx_seq_one_letter_code
_entity_poly.pdbx_strand_id
1 'polypeptide(L)'
;MDEEGTELVVIEEYTLRKIHNLNAETASSTLPKQQEIEQIENINVRISNPGVLETIAPHRSSRQQPGKKQVEIEVMATALNFKEVLMALGLMPMPADFGFGLECAGKVVAVGSEVEDFTVGDEVMAMGGSSMSKFVTTDASLVVPKPKNISFSEAATIPVAFITAYIALIHFGRIRKGEKVLIQAAAGGVGLAAVQIAQWLGCEIFATAGSPEKREFLQSLGIKYVMDSRSLDFASEVMEYTQGQGVDAVLNSLGGEFIPKGLSVLATYGRFLELGMRDVLNNSQLGLKVFEKRLSFFVIQAEPQLPDFSMLWRQVAQHCGRQDFKPLPYRVFGIKELPLAFEHMAKAKHIGKVVISIPALEELRKYSYQVSKTNQQNKKNLAGSIPKKKSSPTDSQQDFLKKGLLPKEGIKIFQQVLESQFSQVIVSTRGLLNQVENSGNGNLSTSVEATVNNNSSQDVNSKHPRPQLDNQYVAPDNEIEQKIAQIWQDLLGIKKIGRDDNFFELGGDSLLIVQVRSKLLTILNKDISIASAFEYPTISSLAQYLGQEQVEAPTFEQVNERAKKKELAMAEKRQRMKQKRR
;
A
#
# COMPACT_ATOMS: atom_id res chain seq x y z
N MET A 1 45.86 3.49 -17.83
CA MET A 1 46.84 4.55 -17.50
C MET A 1 46.27 5.90 -17.89
N ASP A 2 46.71 6.98 -17.26
CA ASP A 2 46.39 8.36 -17.67
C ASP A 2 47.39 8.90 -18.73
N GLU A 3 47.26 10.17 -19.11
CA GLU A 3 48.04 10.83 -20.18
C GLU A 3 49.55 10.93 -19.90
N GLU A 4 50.01 10.56 -18.69
CA GLU A 4 51.44 10.46 -18.33
C GLU A 4 51.92 9.01 -18.14
N GLY A 5 51.11 8.00 -18.46
CA GLY A 5 51.57 6.60 -18.55
C GLY A 5 51.72 5.88 -17.21
N THR A 6 50.94 6.24 -16.18
CA THR A 6 50.91 5.48 -14.91
C THR A 6 49.69 4.56 -14.82
N GLU A 7 49.88 3.29 -14.42
CA GLU A 7 48.82 2.28 -14.27
C GLU A 7 47.90 2.54 -13.08
N LEU A 8 46.60 2.69 -13.36
CA LEU A 8 45.53 2.75 -12.38
C LEU A 8 44.99 1.33 -12.18
N VAL A 9 44.90 0.92 -10.90
CA VAL A 9 44.40 -0.39 -10.44
C VAL A 9 43.02 -0.70 -11.04
N VAL A 10 42.88 -1.90 -11.59
CA VAL A 10 41.64 -2.45 -12.16
C VAL A 10 40.89 -3.24 -11.08
N ILE A 11 39.64 -2.86 -10.81
CA ILE A 11 38.65 -3.69 -10.11
C ILE A 11 37.35 -3.61 -10.91
N GLU A 12 36.70 -4.76 -11.06
CA GLU A 12 35.59 -5.12 -11.96
C GLU A 12 34.44 -4.09 -12.12
N GLU A 13 34.28 -3.62 -13.37
CA GLU A 13 33.06 -3.16 -14.07
C GLU A 13 32.29 -1.87 -13.69
N TYR A 14 32.91 -0.82 -13.14
CA TYR A 14 32.31 0.53 -13.18
C TYR A 14 33.30 1.65 -13.53
N THR A 15 32.97 2.47 -14.55
CA THR A 15 33.71 3.72 -14.86
C THR A 15 32.91 4.94 -14.42
N LEU A 16 33.38 5.64 -13.37
CA LEU A 16 32.85 6.95 -12.98
C LEU A 16 33.36 8.02 -13.96
N ARG A 17 32.46 8.66 -14.72
CA ARG A 17 32.77 9.89 -15.47
C ARG A 17 32.25 11.11 -14.71
N LYS A 18 33.12 12.10 -14.54
CA LYS A 18 32.79 13.43 -14.00
C LYS A 18 32.31 14.32 -15.15
N ILE A 19 31.01 14.53 -15.29
CA ILE A 19 30.48 15.47 -16.29
C ILE A 19 30.91 16.89 -15.87
N HIS A 20 31.75 17.54 -16.68
CA HIS A 20 32.00 18.96 -16.58
C HIS A 20 30.88 19.69 -17.32
N ASN A 21 30.13 20.53 -16.59
CA ASN A 21 29.16 21.45 -17.17
C ASN A 21 29.89 22.46 -18.07
N LEU A 22 29.73 22.33 -19.39
CA LEU A 22 30.01 23.38 -20.36
C LEU A 22 28.68 24.03 -20.74
N ASN A 23 28.36 25.12 -20.04
CA ASN A 23 27.63 26.30 -20.51
C ASN A 23 27.25 27.15 -19.29
N ALA A 24 28.25 27.81 -18.70
CA ALA A 24 28.06 28.86 -17.73
C ALA A 24 29.15 29.90 -17.94
N GLU A 25 28.99 30.76 -18.95
CA GLU A 25 29.66 32.07 -18.99
C GLU A 25 28.98 32.96 -20.03
N THR A 26 27.89 33.62 -19.62
CA THR A 26 27.47 34.99 -20.03
C THR A 26 26.11 35.31 -19.39
N ALA A 27 26.08 35.49 -18.06
CA ALA A 27 25.09 36.36 -17.42
C ALA A 27 25.57 36.72 -16.00
N SER A 28 26.02 37.96 -15.89
CA SER A 28 26.33 38.75 -14.69
C SER A 28 25.61 38.32 -13.40
N SER A 29 26.45 38.08 -12.38
CA SER A 29 26.29 38.48 -10.98
C SER A 29 24.93 39.08 -10.56
N THR A 30 23.99 38.21 -10.22
CA THR A 30 23.18 38.42 -9.02
C THR A 30 23.09 37.07 -8.33
N LEU A 31 23.61 36.98 -7.09
CA LEU A 31 23.21 35.94 -6.16
C LEU A 31 21.68 35.83 -6.24
N PRO A 32 21.07 34.63 -6.30
CA PRO A 32 19.64 34.54 -6.10
C PRO A 32 19.40 35.15 -4.72
N LYS A 33 18.84 36.37 -4.71
CA LYS A 33 18.13 36.89 -3.54
C LYS A 33 17.25 35.74 -3.05
N GLN A 34 17.15 35.60 -1.73
CA GLN A 34 16.15 34.76 -1.08
C GLN A 34 14.84 34.86 -1.87
N GLN A 35 14.59 33.92 -2.79
CA GLN A 35 13.30 33.81 -3.44
C GLN A 35 12.38 33.31 -2.35
N GLU A 36 11.32 34.09 -2.18
CA GLU A 36 10.41 34.04 -1.06
C GLU A 36 9.84 32.64 -0.84
N ILE A 37 9.29 32.43 0.35
CA ILE A 37 8.54 31.24 0.77
C ILE A 37 7.19 31.20 0.03
N GLU A 38 7.21 31.35 -1.29
CA GLU A 38 6.03 31.50 -2.14
C GLU A 38 5.49 30.14 -2.57
N GLN A 39 4.51 29.74 -1.76
CA GLN A 39 3.28 29.04 -2.12
C GLN A 39 3.43 27.61 -2.68
N ILE A 40 3.36 26.63 -1.79
CA ILE A 40 2.72 25.36 -2.15
C ILE A 40 1.30 25.69 -2.63
N GLU A 41 1.07 25.50 -3.92
CA GLU A 41 -0.26 25.63 -4.55
C GLU A 41 -1.02 24.30 -4.46
N ASN A 42 -0.33 23.18 -4.63
CA ASN A 42 -0.91 21.84 -4.53
C ASN A 42 0.13 20.81 -4.03
N ILE A 43 -0.37 19.64 -3.67
CA ILE A 43 0.42 18.44 -3.36
C ILE A 43 -0.13 17.24 -4.10
N ASN A 44 0.69 16.24 -4.34
CA ASN A 44 0.30 14.92 -4.83
C ASN A 44 1.10 13.86 -4.08
N VAL A 45 0.44 12.84 -3.55
CA VAL A 45 1.12 11.73 -2.87
C VAL A 45 1.79 10.82 -3.90
N ARG A 46 3.07 10.52 -3.68
CA ARG A 46 3.87 9.59 -4.50
C ARG A 46 4.65 8.65 -3.60
N ILE A 47 5.16 7.58 -4.20
CA ILE A 47 6.12 6.66 -3.60
C ILE A 47 7.43 6.78 -4.35
N SER A 48 8.54 6.94 -3.63
CA SER A 48 9.86 7.02 -4.27
C SER A 48 10.41 5.64 -4.61
N ASN A 49 10.20 4.67 -3.72
CA ASN A 49 10.68 3.30 -3.87
C ASN A 49 9.51 2.30 -3.66
N PRO A 50 8.85 1.82 -4.73
CA PRO A 50 7.86 0.74 -4.62
C PRO A 50 8.42 -0.47 -3.84
N GLY A 51 7.59 -1.04 -2.97
CA GLY A 51 7.97 -2.07 -2.00
C GLY A 51 8.38 -1.51 -0.63
N VAL A 52 8.64 -0.21 -0.50
CA VAL A 52 9.01 0.45 0.77
C VAL A 52 8.00 1.54 1.10
N LEU A 53 6.97 1.19 1.88
CA LEU A 53 5.82 2.04 2.16
C LEU A 53 6.18 3.33 2.91
N GLU A 54 7.30 3.35 3.64
CA GLU A 54 7.85 4.51 4.34
C GLU A 54 8.26 5.63 3.37
N THR A 55 8.47 5.30 2.09
CA THR A 55 8.79 6.29 1.05
C THR A 55 7.56 6.93 0.41
N ILE A 56 6.35 6.61 0.90
CA ILE A 56 5.11 7.27 0.52
C ILE A 56 5.04 8.64 1.21
N ALA A 57 5.04 9.70 0.42
CA ALA A 57 5.05 11.05 0.92
C ALA A 57 4.30 12.02 0.00
N PRO A 58 3.81 13.16 0.53
CA PRO A 58 3.31 14.24 -0.30
C PRO A 58 4.47 14.95 -1.01
N HIS A 59 4.38 15.05 -2.34
CA HIS A 59 5.26 15.85 -3.18
C HIS A 59 4.55 17.13 -3.62
N ARG A 60 5.31 18.22 -3.77
CA ARG A 60 4.78 19.48 -4.29
C ARG A 60 4.38 19.30 -5.75
N SER A 61 3.25 19.88 -6.12
CA SER A 61 2.77 19.94 -7.49
C SER A 61 2.18 21.32 -7.78
N SER A 62 2.10 21.66 -9.06
CA SER A 62 1.41 22.84 -9.52
C SER A 62 -0.10 22.59 -9.58
N ARG A 63 -0.87 23.63 -9.30
CA ARG A 63 -2.32 23.59 -9.51
C ARG A 63 -2.62 23.62 -11.01
N GLN A 64 -3.67 22.92 -11.43
CA GLN A 64 -4.06 22.85 -12.85
C GLN A 64 -5.39 23.57 -13.03
N GLN A 65 -5.46 24.49 -13.98
CA GLN A 65 -6.72 25.09 -14.36
C GLN A 65 -7.58 24.05 -15.09
N PRO A 66 -8.89 23.95 -14.79
CA PRO A 66 -9.75 23.00 -15.47
C PRO A 66 -9.86 23.33 -16.96
N GLY A 67 -9.77 22.29 -17.79
CA GLY A 67 -10.16 22.39 -19.19
C GLY A 67 -11.66 22.64 -19.35
N LYS A 68 -12.12 22.85 -20.60
CA LYS A 68 -13.50 23.29 -20.89
C LYS A 68 -14.60 22.45 -20.23
N LYS A 69 -14.43 21.13 -20.17
CA LYS A 69 -15.41 20.17 -19.60
C LYS A 69 -15.02 19.62 -18.22
N GLN A 70 -14.04 20.25 -17.58
CA GLN A 70 -13.50 19.78 -16.32
C GLN A 70 -13.93 20.70 -15.19
N VAL A 71 -13.86 20.17 -13.98
CA VAL A 71 -13.93 20.94 -12.75
C VAL A 71 -12.67 20.70 -11.95
N GLU A 72 -12.30 21.69 -11.16
CA GLU A 72 -11.27 21.55 -10.15
C GLU A 72 -11.92 21.49 -8.77
N ILE A 73 -11.49 20.51 -7.98
CA ILE A 73 -12.04 20.19 -6.67
C ILE A 73 -10.93 20.39 -5.63
N GLU A 74 -11.20 21.20 -4.61
CA GLU A 74 -10.44 21.19 -3.36
C GLU A 74 -10.83 19.95 -2.56
N VAL A 75 -9.89 19.01 -2.46
CA VAL A 75 -10.10 17.74 -1.78
C VAL A 75 -10.07 17.95 -0.27
N MET A 76 -11.10 17.43 0.39
CA MET A 76 -11.22 17.40 1.85
C MET A 76 -10.95 16.00 2.40
N ALA A 77 -11.40 14.98 1.68
CA ALA A 77 -11.13 13.58 1.98
C ALA A 77 -11.01 12.75 0.71
N THR A 78 -10.19 11.71 0.77
CA THR A 78 -10.04 10.67 -0.25
C THR A 78 -10.00 9.31 0.43
N ALA A 79 -10.16 8.23 -0.32
CA ALA A 79 -10.07 6.90 0.26
C ALA A 79 -9.05 6.04 -0.50
N LEU A 80 -8.29 5.28 0.27
CA LEU A 80 -7.31 4.33 -0.23
C LEU A 80 -8.05 3.09 -0.78
N ASN A 81 -7.54 2.55 -1.87
CA ASN A 81 -8.03 1.31 -2.49
C ASN A 81 -6.94 0.24 -2.53
N PHE A 82 -7.33 -1.03 -2.48
CA PHE A 82 -6.36 -2.14 -2.43
C PHE A 82 -5.46 -2.19 -3.69
N LYS A 83 -5.98 -1.78 -4.85
CA LYS A 83 -5.19 -1.61 -6.10
C LYS A 83 -3.98 -0.71 -5.87
N GLU A 84 -4.14 0.38 -5.12
CA GLU A 84 -3.09 1.34 -4.81
C GLU A 84 -2.03 0.75 -3.88
N VAL A 85 -2.44 -0.09 -2.92
CA VAL A 85 -1.53 -0.83 -2.05
C VAL A 85 -0.72 -1.86 -2.84
N LEU A 86 -1.35 -2.59 -3.77
CA LEU A 86 -0.63 -3.54 -4.64
C LEU A 86 0.41 -2.84 -5.50
N MET A 87 0.10 -1.67 -6.06
CA MET A 87 1.07 -0.84 -6.79
C MET A 87 2.19 -0.34 -5.87
N ALA A 88 1.85 0.14 -4.67
CA ALA A 88 2.83 0.63 -3.70
C ALA A 88 3.78 -0.49 -3.21
N LEU A 89 3.33 -1.73 -3.13
CA LEU A 89 4.14 -2.91 -2.77
C LEU A 89 4.93 -3.49 -3.96
N GLY A 90 4.76 -2.96 -5.17
CA GLY A 90 5.41 -3.49 -6.38
C GLY A 90 4.79 -4.78 -6.92
N LEU A 91 3.60 -5.16 -6.46
CA LEU A 91 2.86 -6.36 -6.89
C LEU A 91 2.00 -6.12 -8.14
N MET A 92 1.92 -4.87 -8.60
CA MET A 92 1.20 -4.46 -9.80
C MET A 92 1.99 -3.34 -10.50
N PRO A 93 2.04 -3.30 -11.84
CA PRO A 93 2.71 -2.22 -12.56
C PRO A 93 2.12 -0.85 -12.20
N MET A 94 3.01 0.11 -11.95
CA MET A 94 2.66 1.50 -11.70
C MET A 94 2.95 2.35 -12.95
N PRO A 95 1.98 3.13 -13.45
CA PRO A 95 2.23 4.07 -14.55
C PRO A 95 3.30 5.11 -14.19
N ALA A 96 4.08 5.58 -15.18
CA ALA A 96 5.22 6.48 -14.95
C ALA A 96 4.85 7.81 -14.25
N ASP A 97 3.66 8.34 -14.50
CA ASP A 97 3.15 9.58 -13.89
C ASP A 97 2.07 9.33 -12.84
N PHE A 98 2.06 8.14 -12.23
CA PHE A 98 1.04 7.77 -11.26
C PHE A 98 1.12 8.61 -9.98
N GLY A 99 0.00 9.25 -9.64
CA GLY A 99 -0.25 9.78 -8.31
C GLY A 99 -1.36 8.98 -7.63
N PHE A 100 -1.25 8.82 -6.31
CA PHE A 100 -2.23 8.07 -5.54
C PHE A 100 -3.58 8.80 -5.46
N GLY A 101 -4.64 8.03 -5.26
CA GLY A 101 -6.02 8.46 -5.18
C GLY A 101 -6.80 8.16 -6.46
N LEU A 102 -7.90 7.44 -6.30
CA LEU A 102 -8.86 7.12 -7.37
C LEU A 102 -10.21 7.83 -7.19
N GLU A 103 -10.46 8.35 -5.99
CA GLU A 103 -11.72 8.98 -5.59
C GLU A 103 -11.50 10.10 -4.57
N CYS A 104 -12.43 11.03 -4.47
CA CYS A 104 -12.41 12.06 -3.45
C CYS A 104 -13.79 12.61 -3.13
N ALA A 105 -13.87 13.32 -2.02
CA ALA A 105 -14.95 14.22 -1.67
C ALA A 105 -14.36 15.60 -1.30
N GLY A 106 -14.99 16.66 -1.79
CA GLY A 106 -14.45 18.00 -1.68
C GLY A 106 -15.39 19.09 -2.18
N LYS A 107 -14.83 20.27 -2.41
CA LYS A 107 -15.58 21.45 -2.90
C LYS A 107 -15.09 21.87 -4.27
N VAL A 108 -16.00 22.19 -5.18
CA VAL A 108 -15.63 22.77 -6.48
C VAL A 108 -15.03 24.16 -6.27
N VAL A 109 -13.86 24.41 -6.84
CA VAL A 109 -13.12 25.69 -6.71
C VAL A 109 -12.87 26.38 -8.04
N ALA A 110 -12.99 25.66 -9.16
CA ALA A 110 -12.99 26.22 -10.50
C ALA A 110 -13.79 25.31 -11.44
N VAL A 111 -14.38 25.91 -12.47
CA VAL A 111 -15.27 25.23 -13.42
C VAL A 111 -14.87 25.62 -14.84
N GLY A 112 -14.78 24.63 -15.73
CA GLY A 112 -14.52 24.83 -17.15
C GLY A 112 -15.67 25.52 -17.88
N SER A 113 -15.37 26.19 -19.00
CA SER A 113 -16.35 27.01 -19.73
C SER A 113 -17.56 26.27 -20.31
N GLU A 114 -17.50 24.94 -20.46
CA GLU A 114 -18.56 24.08 -21.01
C GLU A 114 -19.23 23.22 -19.91
N VAL A 115 -19.01 23.52 -18.64
CA VAL A 115 -19.64 22.81 -17.52
C VAL A 115 -20.78 23.66 -16.97
N GLU A 116 -22.00 23.14 -17.04
CA GLU A 116 -23.22 23.83 -16.60
C GLU A 116 -23.79 23.23 -15.30
N ASP A 117 -23.48 21.96 -15.01
CA ASP A 117 -24.05 21.20 -13.90
C ASP A 117 -23.49 21.57 -12.51
N PHE A 118 -22.38 22.33 -12.46
CA PHE A 118 -21.65 22.63 -11.23
C PHE A 118 -21.22 24.09 -11.15
N THR A 119 -21.17 24.62 -9.94
CA THR A 119 -20.71 25.96 -9.61
C THR A 119 -19.65 25.93 -8.50
N VAL A 120 -18.86 27.00 -8.40
CA VAL A 120 -17.85 27.12 -7.32
C VAL A 120 -18.53 27.14 -5.96
N GLY A 121 -18.04 26.30 -5.05
CA GLY A 121 -18.58 26.10 -3.71
C GLY A 121 -19.39 24.81 -3.53
N ASP A 122 -19.81 24.17 -4.62
CA ASP A 122 -20.58 22.92 -4.55
C ASP A 122 -19.80 21.80 -3.85
N GLU A 123 -20.45 21.12 -2.91
CA GLU A 123 -19.90 19.93 -2.26
C GLU A 123 -20.15 18.70 -3.13
N VAL A 124 -19.07 18.02 -3.51
CA VAL A 124 -19.10 16.96 -4.51
C VAL A 124 -18.36 15.72 -4.05
N MET A 125 -18.72 14.59 -4.65
CA MET A 125 -17.94 13.37 -4.69
C MET A 125 -17.50 13.13 -6.13
N ALA A 126 -16.29 12.64 -6.32
CA ALA A 126 -15.74 12.48 -7.66
C ALA A 126 -14.82 11.27 -7.76
N MET A 127 -14.72 10.75 -8.97
CA MET A 127 -13.63 9.88 -9.39
C MET A 127 -12.58 10.73 -10.12
N GLY A 128 -11.33 10.47 -9.82
CA GLY A 128 -10.21 11.20 -10.38
C GLY A 128 -8.90 10.51 -10.05
N GLY A 129 -8.02 10.38 -11.04
CA GLY A 129 -6.66 9.92 -10.78
C GLY A 129 -5.89 10.98 -9.99
N SER A 130 -4.95 10.55 -9.15
CA SER A 130 -4.16 11.45 -8.31
C SER A 130 -4.96 12.27 -7.28
N SER A 131 -6.09 11.73 -6.79
CA SER A 131 -6.96 12.45 -5.86
C SER A 131 -6.46 12.47 -4.40
N MET A 132 -5.37 11.77 -4.07
CA MET A 132 -4.58 12.01 -2.84
C MET A 132 -3.72 13.26 -3.03
N SER A 133 -4.41 14.38 -3.23
CA SER A 133 -3.88 15.69 -3.51
C SER A 133 -4.71 16.74 -2.77
N LYS A 134 -4.28 18.00 -2.76
CA LYS A 134 -5.09 19.09 -2.21
C LYS A 134 -6.11 19.61 -3.22
N PHE A 135 -5.71 19.66 -4.48
CA PHE A 135 -6.59 19.99 -5.61
C PHE A 135 -6.47 18.92 -6.67
N VAL A 136 -7.61 18.49 -7.22
CA VAL A 136 -7.68 17.57 -8.34
C VAL A 136 -8.57 18.16 -9.42
N THR A 137 -8.12 18.05 -10.67
CA THR A 137 -8.93 18.41 -11.84
C THR A 137 -9.43 17.12 -12.49
N THR A 138 -10.73 17.02 -12.73
CA THR A 138 -11.36 15.84 -13.35
C THR A 138 -12.47 16.25 -14.29
N ASP A 139 -12.87 15.34 -15.18
CA ASP A 139 -13.99 15.57 -16.10
C ASP A 139 -15.31 15.70 -15.32
N ALA A 140 -16.14 16.68 -15.66
CA ALA A 140 -17.38 16.95 -14.94
C ALA A 140 -18.35 15.74 -14.95
N SER A 141 -18.25 14.84 -15.94
CA SER A 141 -19.04 13.61 -15.99
C SER A 141 -18.68 12.57 -14.92
N LEU A 142 -17.54 12.74 -14.25
CA LEU A 142 -17.07 11.89 -13.14
C LEU A 142 -17.41 12.47 -11.76
N VAL A 143 -18.13 13.59 -11.74
CA VAL A 143 -18.46 14.33 -10.53
C VAL A 143 -19.96 14.23 -10.27
N VAL A 144 -20.33 14.04 -9.01
CA VAL A 144 -21.72 14.04 -8.55
C VAL A 144 -21.85 14.84 -7.26
N PRO A 145 -23.03 15.40 -6.97
CA PRO A 145 -23.26 16.08 -5.71
C PRO A 145 -23.06 15.15 -4.52
N LYS A 146 -22.43 15.65 -3.46
CA LYS A 146 -22.34 14.96 -2.18
C LYS A 146 -23.70 15.02 -1.47
N PRO A 147 -24.23 13.92 -0.89
CA PRO A 147 -25.39 13.98 -0.02
C PRO A 147 -25.20 15.01 1.11
N LYS A 148 -26.23 15.83 1.37
CA LYS A 148 -26.14 16.96 2.32
C LYS A 148 -25.93 16.53 3.78
N ASN A 149 -26.36 15.32 4.12
CA ASN A 149 -26.44 14.80 5.49
C ASN A 149 -25.23 13.95 5.91
N ILE A 150 -24.17 13.91 5.10
CA ILE A 150 -22.95 13.15 5.42
C ILE A 150 -21.74 14.08 5.37
N SER A 151 -20.68 13.72 6.08
CA SER A 151 -19.38 14.40 6.07
C SER A 151 -18.59 14.10 4.78
N PHE A 152 -17.51 14.84 4.53
CA PHE A 152 -16.59 14.52 3.42
C PHE A 152 -15.91 13.16 3.60
N SER A 153 -15.57 12.78 4.83
CA SER A 153 -14.94 11.48 5.10
C SER A 153 -15.90 10.32 4.80
N GLU A 154 -17.17 10.44 5.22
CA GLU A 154 -18.21 9.48 4.86
C GLU A 154 -18.43 9.42 3.34
N ALA A 155 -18.51 10.58 2.70
CA ALA A 155 -18.67 10.70 1.26
C ALA A 155 -17.52 10.04 0.48
N ALA A 156 -16.28 10.17 0.94
CA ALA A 156 -15.12 9.54 0.32
C ALA A 156 -15.14 8.00 0.35
N THR A 157 -16.01 7.37 1.15
CA THR A 157 -16.15 5.91 1.19
C THR A 157 -16.98 5.35 0.02
N ILE A 158 -17.67 6.22 -0.73
CA ILE A 158 -18.72 5.84 -1.66
C ILE A 158 -18.18 5.52 -3.08
N PRO A 159 -17.44 6.42 -3.76
CA PRO A 159 -17.36 6.40 -5.22
C PRO A 159 -16.90 5.08 -5.84
N VAL A 160 -15.66 4.65 -5.60
CA VAL A 160 -15.07 3.45 -6.19
C VAL A 160 -15.76 2.20 -5.67
N ALA A 161 -16.08 2.16 -4.38
CA ALA A 161 -16.70 0.97 -3.78
C ALA A 161 -18.07 0.67 -4.38
N PHE A 162 -18.96 1.66 -4.42
CA PHE A 162 -20.31 1.48 -4.93
C PHE A 162 -20.38 1.40 -6.44
N ILE A 163 -19.62 2.21 -7.20
CA ILE A 163 -19.68 2.08 -8.67
C ILE A 163 -19.15 0.73 -9.13
N THR A 164 -18.12 0.19 -8.48
CA THR A 164 -17.59 -1.14 -8.80
C THR A 164 -18.62 -2.23 -8.49
N ALA A 165 -19.20 -2.21 -7.29
CA ALA A 165 -20.21 -3.19 -6.90
C ALA A 165 -21.48 -3.09 -7.76
N TYR A 166 -21.90 -1.88 -8.12
CA TYR A 166 -23.09 -1.63 -8.94
C TYR A 166 -22.87 -2.10 -10.39
N ILE A 167 -21.72 -1.78 -11.00
CA ILE A 167 -21.36 -2.32 -12.32
C ILE A 167 -21.30 -3.84 -12.29
N ALA A 168 -20.72 -4.43 -11.25
CA ALA A 168 -20.58 -5.87 -11.15
C ALA A 168 -21.94 -6.57 -10.98
N LEU A 169 -22.76 -6.18 -10.01
CA LEU A 169 -24.01 -6.85 -9.69
C LEU A 169 -25.15 -6.45 -10.62
N ILE A 170 -25.28 -5.17 -10.99
CA ILE A 170 -26.42 -4.68 -11.78
C ILE A 170 -26.12 -4.77 -13.28
N HIS A 171 -25.01 -4.16 -13.74
CA HIS A 171 -24.75 -4.03 -15.17
C HIS A 171 -24.33 -5.37 -15.82
N PHE A 172 -23.31 -6.04 -15.28
CA PHE A 172 -22.83 -7.33 -15.79
C PHE A 172 -23.58 -8.52 -15.19
N GLY A 173 -23.74 -8.54 -13.86
CA GLY A 173 -24.39 -9.63 -13.14
C GLY A 173 -25.89 -9.70 -13.35
N ARG A 174 -26.55 -8.58 -13.65
CA ARG A 174 -28.00 -8.49 -13.85
C ARG A 174 -28.78 -9.22 -12.75
N ILE A 175 -28.31 -9.07 -11.51
CA ILE A 175 -28.81 -9.81 -10.36
C ILE A 175 -30.28 -9.43 -10.12
N ARG A 176 -31.09 -10.43 -9.75
CA ARG A 176 -32.52 -10.29 -9.50
C ARG A 176 -32.86 -10.59 -8.05
N LYS A 177 -33.99 -10.05 -7.61
CA LYS A 177 -34.58 -10.36 -6.30
C LYS A 177 -34.72 -11.86 -6.11
N GLY A 178 -34.31 -12.36 -4.94
CA GLY A 178 -34.37 -13.77 -4.57
C GLY A 178 -33.20 -14.62 -5.07
N GLU A 179 -32.31 -14.09 -5.91
CA GLU A 179 -31.10 -14.81 -6.31
C GLU A 179 -30.11 -14.92 -5.13
N LYS A 180 -29.34 -16.01 -5.12
CA LYS A 180 -28.28 -16.28 -4.15
C LYS A 180 -26.96 -15.71 -4.66
N VAL A 181 -26.30 -14.87 -3.86
CA VAL A 181 -25.04 -14.23 -4.25
C VAL A 181 -23.97 -14.52 -3.20
N LEU A 182 -22.84 -15.08 -3.64
CA LEU A 182 -21.64 -15.21 -2.83
C LEU A 182 -20.74 -13.99 -3.03
N ILE A 183 -20.45 -13.27 -1.95
CA ILE A 183 -19.56 -12.10 -1.92
C ILE A 183 -18.28 -12.49 -1.20
N GLN A 184 -17.19 -12.62 -1.95
CA GLN A 184 -15.87 -12.93 -1.38
C GLN A 184 -15.26 -11.68 -0.74
N ALA A 185 -14.53 -11.87 0.38
CA ALA A 185 -13.89 -10.79 1.14
C ALA A 185 -14.87 -9.63 1.47
N ALA A 186 -16.09 -9.97 1.87
CA ALA A 186 -17.24 -9.07 1.96
C ALA A 186 -17.05 -7.91 2.97
N ALA A 187 -16.15 -8.04 3.94
CA ALA A 187 -15.89 -6.99 4.94
C ALA A 187 -15.03 -5.82 4.42
N GLY A 188 -14.50 -5.89 3.20
CA GLY A 188 -13.80 -4.77 2.55
C GLY A 188 -14.75 -3.74 1.94
N GLY A 189 -14.21 -2.64 1.40
CA GLY A 189 -15.00 -1.55 0.82
C GLY A 189 -16.00 -1.99 -0.27
N VAL A 190 -15.53 -2.60 -1.35
CA VAL A 190 -16.39 -3.10 -2.44
C VAL A 190 -17.33 -4.20 -1.95
N GLY A 191 -16.84 -5.08 -1.06
CA GLY A 191 -17.64 -6.15 -0.46
C GLY A 191 -18.85 -5.62 0.31
N LEU A 192 -18.67 -4.62 1.16
CA LEU A 192 -19.76 -4.02 1.93
C LEU A 192 -20.72 -3.21 1.05
N ALA A 193 -20.22 -2.54 0.00
CA ALA A 193 -21.08 -1.91 -1.00
C ALA A 193 -21.94 -2.96 -1.73
N ALA A 194 -21.35 -4.10 -2.11
CA ALA A 194 -22.05 -5.22 -2.73
C ALA A 194 -23.09 -5.85 -1.79
N VAL A 195 -22.80 -5.96 -0.49
CA VAL A 195 -23.77 -6.39 0.52
C VAL A 195 -24.98 -5.45 0.54
N GLN A 196 -24.77 -4.13 0.61
CA GLN A 196 -25.88 -3.17 0.61
C GLN A 196 -26.72 -3.26 -0.67
N ILE A 197 -26.09 -3.36 -1.84
CA ILE A 197 -26.79 -3.51 -3.12
C ILE A 197 -27.58 -4.81 -3.18
N ALA A 198 -27.00 -5.94 -2.75
CA ALA A 198 -27.65 -7.24 -2.73
C ALA A 198 -28.85 -7.26 -1.74
N GLN A 199 -28.71 -6.62 -0.57
CA GLN A 199 -29.82 -6.44 0.38
C GLN A 199 -30.94 -5.58 -0.20
N TRP A 200 -30.59 -4.45 -0.84
CA TRP A 200 -31.54 -3.58 -1.50
C TRP A 200 -32.33 -4.29 -2.60
N LEU A 201 -31.68 -5.17 -3.38
CA LEU A 201 -32.34 -6.03 -4.37
C LEU A 201 -33.20 -7.15 -3.74
N GLY A 202 -32.98 -7.49 -2.48
CA GLY A 202 -33.59 -8.64 -1.82
C GLY A 202 -32.99 -9.99 -2.24
N CYS A 203 -31.67 -10.06 -2.37
CA CYS A 203 -30.92 -11.30 -2.63
C CYS A 203 -30.65 -12.07 -1.32
N GLU A 204 -30.45 -13.37 -1.44
CA GLU A 204 -29.91 -14.20 -0.34
C GLU A 204 -28.38 -14.15 -0.38
N ILE A 205 -27.75 -13.63 0.67
CA ILE A 205 -26.31 -13.33 0.69
C ILE A 205 -25.55 -14.44 1.39
N PHE A 206 -24.52 -14.93 0.71
CA PHE A 206 -23.42 -15.70 1.25
C PHE A 206 -22.18 -14.80 1.25
N ALA A 207 -21.41 -14.81 2.33
CA ALA A 207 -20.25 -13.94 2.45
C ALA A 207 -19.03 -14.68 2.99
N THR A 208 -17.84 -14.22 2.64
CA THR A 208 -16.60 -14.65 3.28
C THR A 208 -15.84 -13.49 3.90
N ALA A 209 -15.17 -13.73 5.02
CA ALA A 209 -14.17 -12.79 5.57
C ALA A 209 -13.11 -13.54 6.39
N GLY A 210 -11.88 -13.03 6.38
CA GLY A 210 -10.73 -13.78 6.88
C GLY A 210 -10.47 -13.74 8.38
N SER A 211 -11.11 -12.85 9.15
CA SER A 211 -10.96 -12.82 10.62
C SER A 211 -12.31 -13.05 11.31
N PRO A 212 -12.35 -13.63 12.52
CA PRO A 212 -13.59 -13.82 13.28
C PRO A 212 -14.37 -12.53 13.47
N GLU A 213 -13.70 -11.43 13.84
CA GLU A 213 -14.34 -10.13 14.11
C GLU A 213 -15.05 -9.58 12.86
N LYS A 214 -14.46 -9.79 11.67
CA LYS A 214 -15.07 -9.39 10.41
C LYS A 214 -16.27 -10.26 10.06
N ARG A 215 -16.24 -11.54 10.41
CA ARG A 215 -17.36 -12.46 10.19
C ARG A 215 -18.53 -12.12 11.12
N GLU A 216 -18.27 -11.86 12.39
CA GLU A 216 -19.26 -11.37 13.35
C GLU A 216 -19.88 -10.05 12.89
N PHE A 217 -19.05 -9.11 12.38
CA PHE A 217 -19.55 -7.87 11.81
C PHE A 217 -20.51 -8.12 10.64
N LEU A 218 -20.16 -9.00 9.68
CA LEU A 218 -21.04 -9.35 8.57
C LEU A 218 -22.34 -10.01 9.04
N GLN A 219 -22.29 -10.87 10.06
CA GLN A 219 -23.48 -11.46 10.67
C GLN A 219 -24.38 -10.39 11.31
N SER A 220 -23.79 -9.38 11.96
CA SER A 220 -24.54 -8.25 12.55
C SER A 220 -25.30 -7.41 11.51
N LEU A 221 -24.89 -7.47 10.23
CA LEU A 221 -25.61 -6.86 9.10
C LEU A 221 -26.80 -7.71 8.62
N GLY A 222 -27.09 -8.85 9.28
CA GLY A 222 -28.16 -9.77 8.92
C GLY A 222 -27.78 -10.81 7.86
N ILE A 223 -26.48 -10.98 7.56
CA ILE A 223 -26.03 -12.03 6.65
C ILE A 223 -25.99 -13.36 7.40
N LYS A 224 -26.81 -14.31 6.94
CA LYS A 224 -26.97 -15.60 7.61
C LYS A 224 -25.76 -16.53 7.43
N TYR A 225 -25.20 -16.58 6.22
CA TYR A 225 -24.11 -17.51 5.88
C TYR A 225 -22.80 -16.74 5.70
N VAL A 226 -21.93 -16.81 6.71
CA VAL A 226 -20.64 -16.12 6.72
C VAL A 226 -19.52 -17.12 7.00
N MET A 227 -18.60 -17.25 6.05
CA MET A 227 -17.55 -18.28 6.04
C MET A 227 -16.15 -17.65 6.05
N ASP A 228 -15.10 -18.46 6.20
CA ASP A 228 -13.72 -17.99 6.16
C ASP A 228 -13.27 -17.71 4.71
N SER A 229 -12.70 -16.52 4.47
CA SER A 229 -12.16 -16.15 3.15
C SER A 229 -10.73 -16.64 2.90
N ARG A 230 -10.09 -17.29 3.87
CA ARG A 230 -8.72 -17.82 3.78
C ARG A 230 -8.68 -19.33 3.58
N SER A 231 -9.81 -20.01 3.73
CA SER A 231 -9.97 -21.43 3.43
C SER A 231 -10.74 -21.62 2.13
N LEU A 232 -10.54 -22.76 1.45
CA LEU A 232 -11.38 -23.21 0.34
C LEU A 232 -12.64 -23.97 0.81
N ASP A 233 -12.79 -24.17 2.12
CA ASP A 233 -13.92 -24.89 2.73
C ASP A 233 -15.26 -24.19 2.50
N PHE A 234 -15.25 -22.86 2.28
CA PHE A 234 -16.46 -22.08 1.96
C PHE A 234 -17.28 -22.73 0.86
N ALA A 235 -16.63 -23.42 -0.08
CA ALA A 235 -17.34 -24.01 -1.20
C ALA A 235 -18.13 -25.25 -0.81
N SER A 236 -17.60 -26.09 0.09
CA SER A 236 -18.37 -27.21 0.64
C SER A 236 -19.55 -26.68 1.47
N GLU A 237 -19.30 -25.67 2.29
CA GLU A 237 -20.32 -25.01 3.11
C GLU A 237 -21.43 -24.37 2.26
N VAL A 238 -21.08 -23.64 1.19
CA VAL A 238 -22.06 -23.09 0.24
C VAL A 238 -22.91 -24.20 -0.36
N MET A 239 -22.32 -25.31 -0.79
CA MET A 239 -23.07 -26.42 -1.36
C MET A 239 -23.99 -27.08 -0.32
N GLU A 240 -23.56 -27.19 0.93
CA GLU A 240 -24.37 -27.71 2.03
C GLU A 240 -25.58 -26.79 2.31
N TYR A 241 -25.33 -25.50 2.56
CA TYR A 241 -26.38 -24.52 2.84
C TYR A 241 -27.38 -24.35 1.68
N THR A 242 -26.94 -24.62 0.45
CA THR A 242 -27.79 -24.55 -0.75
C THR A 242 -28.33 -25.92 -1.19
N GLN A 243 -28.12 -26.98 -0.40
CA GLN A 243 -28.58 -28.34 -0.69
C GLN A 243 -28.15 -28.84 -2.07
N GLY A 244 -26.91 -28.56 -2.46
CA GLY A 244 -26.33 -28.96 -3.73
C GLY A 244 -26.64 -28.05 -4.91
N GLN A 245 -27.48 -27.02 -4.74
CA GLN A 245 -27.87 -26.13 -5.85
C GLN A 245 -26.76 -25.15 -6.24
N GLY A 246 -26.00 -24.66 -5.26
CA GLY A 246 -25.04 -23.58 -5.45
C GLY A 246 -25.69 -22.18 -5.43
N VAL A 247 -24.92 -21.19 -5.87
CA VAL A 247 -25.32 -19.77 -5.93
C VAL A 247 -25.45 -19.27 -7.36
N ASP A 248 -26.30 -18.26 -7.58
CA ASP A 248 -26.60 -17.72 -8.91
C ASP A 248 -25.52 -16.75 -9.41
N ALA A 249 -24.77 -16.16 -8.47
CA ALA A 249 -23.61 -15.33 -8.77
C ALA A 249 -22.54 -15.39 -7.69
N VAL A 250 -21.29 -15.18 -8.11
CA VAL A 250 -20.14 -15.00 -7.23
C VAL A 250 -19.47 -13.67 -7.58
N LEU A 251 -19.40 -12.75 -6.63
CA LEU A 251 -18.54 -11.57 -6.70
C LEU A 251 -17.19 -11.92 -6.08
N ASN A 252 -16.16 -12.01 -6.92
CA ASN A 252 -14.84 -12.48 -6.52
C ASN A 252 -13.80 -11.35 -6.52
N SER A 253 -12.90 -11.42 -5.53
CA SER A 253 -11.67 -10.62 -5.48
C SER A 253 -10.46 -11.42 -5.00
N LEU A 254 -10.59 -12.74 -4.87
CA LEU A 254 -9.55 -13.65 -4.38
C LEU A 254 -8.93 -14.39 -5.57
N GLY A 255 -7.59 -14.37 -5.68
CA GLY A 255 -6.87 -14.97 -6.80
C GLY A 255 -6.51 -16.44 -6.59
N GLY A 256 -5.84 -17.05 -7.58
CA GLY A 256 -5.37 -18.43 -7.52
C GLY A 256 -6.51 -19.46 -7.39
N GLU A 257 -6.33 -20.47 -6.53
CA GLU A 257 -7.27 -21.59 -6.33
C GLU A 257 -8.69 -21.17 -5.92
N PHE A 258 -8.87 -19.96 -5.40
CA PHE A 258 -10.18 -19.41 -5.07
C PHE A 258 -11.05 -19.17 -6.31
N ILE A 259 -10.45 -18.92 -7.49
CA ILE A 259 -11.19 -18.71 -8.75
C ILE A 259 -11.88 -20.01 -9.20
N PRO A 260 -11.18 -21.13 -9.47
CA PRO A 260 -11.84 -22.38 -9.87
C PRO A 260 -12.77 -22.91 -8.76
N LYS A 261 -12.44 -22.70 -7.49
CA LYS A 261 -13.32 -23.09 -6.37
C LYS A 261 -14.59 -22.25 -6.30
N GLY A 262 -14.50 -20.94 -6.55
CA GLY A 262 -15.68 -20.07 -6.66
C GLY A 262 -16.55 -20.41 -7.87
N LEU A 263 -15.95 -20.83 -9.00
CA LEU A 263 -16.71 -21.31 -10.16
C LEU A 263 -17.46 -22.62 -9.88
N SER A 264 -16.90 -23.51 -9.07
CA SER A 264 -17.52 -24.81 -8.81
C SER A 264 -18.83 -24.71 -8.04
N VAL A 265 -19.00 -23.67 -7.22
CA VAL A 265 -20.21 -23.43 -6.41
C VAL A 265 -21.32 -22.69 -7.14
N LEU A 266 -21.10 -22.26 -8.38
CA LEU A 266 -22.16 -21.66 -9.18
C LEU A 266 -23.21 -22.70 -9.55
N ALA A 267 -24.48 -22.26 -9.48
CA ALA A 267 -25.61 -22.95 -10.06
C ALA A 267 -25.52 -22.95 -11.60
N THR A 268 -26.39 -23.73 -12.26
CA THR A 268 -26.49 -23.71 -13.73
C THR A 268 -26.89 -22.31 -14.21
N TYR A 269 -26.24 -21.80 -15.25
CA TYR A 269 -26.34 -20.41 -15.74
C TYR A 269 -25.78 -19.34 -14.78
N GLY A 270 -25.02 -19.76 -13.77
CA GLY A 270 -24.42 -18.85 -12.80
C GLY A 270 -23.40 -17.88 -13.41
N ARG A 271 -23.22 -16.73 -12.76
CA ARG A 271 -22.33 -15.64 -13.21
C ARG A 271 -21.17 -15.46 -12.24
N PHE A 272 -19.96 -15.56 -12.76
CA PHE A 272 -18.74 -15.25 -12.03
C PHE A 272 -18.29 -13.83 -12.36
N LEU A 273 -18.21 -12.97 -11.34
CA LEU A 273 -17.92 -11.54 -11.46
C LEU A 273 -16.55 -11.28 -10.82
N GLU A 274 -15.49 -11.34 -11.62
CA GLU A 274 -14.09 -11.20 -11.19
C GLU A 274 -13.68 -9.74 -11.14
N LEU A 275 -13.20 -9.28 -9.97
CA LEU A 275 -12.63 -7.94 -9.77
C LEU A 275 -11.10 -7.95 -9.74
N GLY A 276 -10.48 -9.11 -9.50
CA GLY A 276 -9.04 -9.29 -9.38
C GLY A 276 -8.34 -9.35 -10.73
N MET A 277 -7.34 -8.48 -10.92
CA MET A 277 -6.57 -8.42 -12.17
C MET A 277 -5.27 -9.25 -12.15
N ARG A 278 -4.82 -9.72 -10.99
CA ARG A 278 -3.51 -10.39 -10.86
C ARG A 278 -3.42 -11.63 -11.76
N ASP A 279 -4.37 -12.55 -11.63
CA ASP A 279 -4.39 -13.80 -12.40
C ASP A 279 -4.65 -13.55 -13.90
N VAL A 280 -5.41 -12.51 -14.24
CA VAL A 280 -5.62 -12.07 -15.62
C VAL A 280 -4.30 -11.59 -16.24
N LEU A 281 -3.56 -10.73 -15.54
CA LEU A 281 -2.27 -10.19 -16.00
C LEU A 281 -1.20 -11.28 -16.11
N ASN A 282 -1.27 -12.31 -15.26
CA ASN A 282 -0.38 -13.46 -15.29
C ASN A 282 -0.78 -14.52 -16.33
N ASN A 283 -1.88 -14.33 -17.06
CA ASN A 283 -2.42 -15.31 -18.01
C ASN A 283 -2.61 -16.71 -17.38
N SER A 284 -3.10 -16.74 -16.13
CA SER A 284 -3.43 -17.96 -15.41
C SER A 284 -4.42 -18.81 -16.21
N GLN A 285 -4.20 -20.13 -16.25
CA GLN A 285 -5.05 -21.04 -17.01
C GLN A 285 -6.36 -21.35 -16.27
N LEU A 286 -7.49 -21.34 -16.99
CA LEU A 286 -8.80 -21.70 -16.45
C LEU A 286 -9.37 -22.92 -17.16
N GLY A 287 -9.66 -23.98 -16.39
CA GLY A 287 -10.23 -25.22 -16.93
C GLY A 287 -11.67 -25.03 -17.43
N LEU A 288 -11.95 -25.45 -18.66
CA LEU A 288 -13.25 -25.20 -19.29
C LEU A 288 -14.39 -26.12 -18.81
N LYS A 289 -14.08 -27.23 -18.11
CA LYS A 289 -15.08 -28.22 -17.68
C LYS A 289 -16.19 -27.61 -16.80
N VAL A 290 -15.88 -26.61 -15.97
CA VAL A 290 -16.88 -25.94 -15.11
C VAL A 290 -17.97 -25.24 -15.92
N PHE A 291 -17.68 -24.83 -17.17
CA PHE A 291 -18.63 -24.19 -18.07
C PHE A 291 -19.64 -25.18 -18.67
N GLU A 292 -19.52 -26.48 -18.42
CA GLU A 292 -20.62 -27.42 -18.62
C GLU A 292 -21.86 -26.99 -17.84
N LYS A 293 -21.79 -26.14 -16.81
CA LYS A 293 -22.96 -25.54 -16.16
C LYS A 293 -23.56 -24.32 -16.92
N ARG A 294 -23.12 -24.03 -18.15
CA ARG A 294 -23.48 -22.82 -18.93
C ARG A 294 -23.15 -21.51 -18.18
N LEU A 295 -22.02 -21.49 -17.48
CA LEU A 295 -21.59 -20.35 -16.67
C LEU A 295 -21.19 -19.16 -17.57
N SER A 296 -21.26 -17.96 -17.01
CA SER A 296 -20.66 -16.76 -17.58
C SER A 296 -19.52 -16.26 -16.70
N PHE A 297 -18.42 -15.82 -17.29
CA PHE A 297 -17.26 -15.27 -16.57
C PHE A 297 -17.01 -13.83 -17.04
N PHE A 298 -17.10 -12.87 -16.12
CA PHE A 298 -16.88 -11.46 -16.38
C PHE A 298 -15.65 -10.98 -15.62
N VAL A 299 -14.68 -10.41 -16.33
CA VAL A 299 -13.61 -9.61 -15.72
C VAL A 299 -14.05 -8.16 -15.73
N ILE A 300 -14.09 -7.53 -14.56
CA ILE A 300 -14.73 -6.22 -14.38
C ILE A 300 -13.71 -5.22 -13.84
N GLN A 301 -13.58 -4.11 -14.56
CA GLN A 301 -12.80 -2.95 -14.12
C GLN A 301 -13.69 -1.71 -14.26
N ALA A 302 -14.03 -1.10 -13.12
CA ALA A 302 -14.87 0.09 -13.08
C ALA A 302 -14.01 1.33 -13.39
N GLU A 303 -13.92 1.68 -14.66
CA GLU A 303 -13.13 2.83 -15.12
C GLU A 303 -13.95 3.72 -16.06
N PRO A 304 -13.61 5.03 -16.18
CA PRO A 304 -14.32 5.98 -17.04
C PRO A 304 -14.48 5.56 -18.51
N GLN A 305 -13.64 4.65 -19.00
CA GLN A 305 -13.67 4.13 -20.37
C GLN A 305 -14.80 3.11 -20.59
N LEU A 306 -15.42 2.60 -19.52
CA LEU A 306 -16.56 1.68 -19.62
C LEU A 306 -17.75 2.40 -20.29
N PRO A 307 -18.42 1.77 -21.28
CA PRO A 307 -19.59 2.37 -21.91
C PRO A 307 -20.67 2.75 -20.89
N ASP A 308 -21.25 3.93 -21.03
CA ASP A 308 -22.27 4.48 -20.13
C ASP A 308 -21.85 4.66 -18.66
N PHE A 309 -20.53 4.69 -18.39
CA PHE A 309 -20.01 4.83 -17.02
C PHE A 309 -20.59 6.04 -16.27
N SER A 310 -20.67 7.21 -16.89
CA SER A 310 -21.21 8.42 -16.26
C SER A 310 -22.71 8.30 -15.93
N MET A 311 -23.47 7.55 -16.73
CA MET A 311 -24.87 7.24 -16.43
C MET A 311 -24.97 6.30 -15.22
N LEU A 312 -24.19 5.22 -15.19
CA LEU A 312 -24.16 4.28 -14.05
C LEU A 312 -23.70 4.98 -12.77
N TRP A 313 -22.72 5.89 -12.87
CA TRP A 313 -22.24 6.68 -11.74
C TRP A 313 -23.32 7.61 -11.20
N ARG A 314 -24.07 8.30 -12.07
CA ARG A 314 -25.22 9.11 -11.65
C ARG A 314 -26.31 8.29 -10.98
N GLN A 315 -26.57 7.06 -11.43
CA GLN A 315 -27.54 6.16 -10.77
C GLN A 315 -27.09 5.80 -9.35
N VAL A 316 -25.81 5.46 -9.16
CA VAL A 316 -25.26 5.22 -7.82
C VAL A 316 -25.44 6.45 -6.93
N ALA A 317 -25.11 7.63 -7.43
CA ALA A 317 -25.29 8.88 -6.69
C ALA A 317 -26.75 9.15 -6.31
N GLN A 318 -27.71 8.83 -7.19
CA GLN A 318 -29.14 8.94 -6.91
C GLN A 318 -29.57 8.00 -5.77
N HIS A 319 -29.09 6.75 -5.76
CA HIS A 319 -29.35 5.82 -4.67
C HIS A 319 -28.75 6.30 -3.34
N CYS A 320 -27.55 6.86 -3.36
CA CYS A 320 -26.97 7.50 -2.18
C CYS A 320 -27.81 8.70 -1.70
N GLY A 321 -28.30 9.53 -2.63
CA GLY A 321 -29.16 10.68 -2.31
C GLY A 321 -30.51 10.28 -1.69
N ARG A 322 -31.06 9.12 -2.11
CA ARG A 322 -32.27 8.51 -1.52
C ARG A 322 -32.02 7.71 -0.25
N GLN A 323 -30.74 7.56 0.15
CA GLN A 323 -30.30 6.74 1.27
C GLN A 323 -30.57 5.24 1.11
N ASP A 324 -30.79 4.77 -0.12
CA ASP A 324 -30.77 3.34 -0.44
C ASP A 324 -29.38 2.75 -0.14
N PHE A 325 -28.33 3.53 -0.44
CA PHE A 325 -26.93 3.22 -0.19
C PHE A 325 -26.34 4.21 0.81
N LYS A 326 -25.72 3.70 1.87
CA LYS A 326 -25.16 4.47 2.98
C LYS A 326 -23.63 4.45 2.95
N PRO A 327 -22.95 5.48 3.48
CA PRO A 327 -21.51 5.46 3.69
C PRO A 327 -21.05 4.18 4.38
N LEU A 328 -19.88 3.68 3.96
CA LEU A 328 -19.30 2.46 4.53
C LEU A 328 -18.61 2.77 5.86
N PRO A 329 -18.44 1.79 6.77
CA PRO A 329 -17.53 1.92 7.89
C PRO A 329 -16.13 2.33 7.42
N TYR A 330 -15.44 3.17 8.18
CA TYR A 330 -14.12 3.64 7.79
C TYR A 330 -13.22 3.96 8.97
N ARG A 331 -11.91 3.99 8.68
CA ARG A 331 -10.89 4.55 9.57
C ARG A 331 -10.20 5.71 8.88
N VAL A 332 -10.07 6.83 9.58
CA VAL A 332 -9.39 8.04 9.07
C VAL A 332 -7.92 8.03 9.48
N PHE A 333 -7.07 8.42 8.53
CA PHE A 333 -5.66 8.75 8.75
C PHE A 333 -5.39 10.16 8.23
N GLY A 334 -4.52 10.88 8.91
CA GLY A 334 -4.02 12.15 8.40
C GLY A 334 -2.98 11.94 7.30
N ILE A 335 -2.74 12.98 6.51
CA ILE A 335 -1.72 12.94 5.45
C ILE A 335 -0.29 12.66 5.96
N LYS A 336 -0.03 12.84 7.26
CA LYS A 336 1.26 12.52 7.89
C LYS A 336 1.41 11.03 8.19
N GLU A 337 0.31 10.28 8.16
CA GLU A 337 0.24 8.87 8.53
C GLU A 337 0.09 7.98 7.28
N LEU A 338 0.45 8.49 6.10
CA LEU A 338 0.30 7.77 4.83
C LEU A 338 0.93 6.37 4.87
N PRO A 339 2.20 6.17 5.31
CA PRO A 339 2.75 4.82 5.41
C PRO A 339 1.91 3.89 6.29
N LEU A 340 1.43 4.39 7.44
CA LEU A 340 0.59 3.62 8.36
C LEU A 340 -0.78 3.27 7.75
N ALA A 341 -1.37 4.17 6.98
CA ALA A 341 -2.63 3.93 6.29
C ALA A 341 -2.50 2.81 5.24
N PHE A 342 -1.41 2.84 4.46
CA PHE A 342 -1.10 1.79 3.48
C PHE A 342 -0.80 0.46 4.16
N GLU A 343 0.01 0.46 5.23
CA GLU A 343 0.32 -0.74 6.01
C GLU A 343 -0.94 -1.34 6.65
N HIS A 344 -1.81 -0.49 7.22
CA HIS A 344 -3.08 -0.92 7.81
C HIS A 344 -3.98 -1.62 6.81
N MET A 345 -4.04 -1.12 5.56
CA MET A 345 -4.76 -1.77 4.48
C MET A 345 -4.08 -3.05 4.01
N ALA A 346 -2.74 -3.05 3.85
CA ALA A 346 -1.95 -4.20 3.41
C ALA A 346 -2.10 -5.40 4.36
N LYS A 347 -2.15 -5.17 5.67
CA LYS A 347 -2.39 -6.20 6.69
C LYS A 347 -3.82 -6.73 6.70
N ALA A 348 -4.71 -6.20 5.84
CA ALA A 348 -6.11 -6.57 5.73
C ALA A 348 -6.86 -6.57 7.08
N LYS A 349 -6.52 -5.65 8.00
CA LYS A 349 -7.15 -5.57 9.34
C LYS A 349 -8.42 -4.69 9.36
N HIS A 350 -8.63 -3.86 8.35
CA HIS A 350 -9.73 -2.90 8.29
C HIS A 350 -11.08 -3.57 7.95
N ILE A 351 -12.17 -2.97 8.44
CA ILE A 351 -13.54 -3.18 7.95
C ILE A 351 -13.94 -1.93 7.18
N GLY A 352 -14.49 -2.12 5.98
CA GLY A 352 -14.90 -1.03 5.09
C GLY A 352 -13.73 -0.31 4.43
N LYS A 353 -13.59 1.01 4.61
CA LYS A 353 -12.65 1.86 3.86
C LYS A 353 -11.58 2.50 4.76
N VAL A 354 -10.42 2.77 4.18
CA VAL A 354 -9.39 3.61 4.78
C VAL A 354 -9.48 4.98 4.13
N VAL A 355 -9.77 6.02 4.91
CA VAL A 355 -9.95 7.39 4.46
C VAL A 355 -8.73 8.20 4.83
N ILE A 356 -8.22 9.00 3.89
CA ILE A 356 -7.17 9.97 4.12
C ILE A 356 -7.82 11.36 4.20
N SER A 357 -7.67 12.01 5.36
CA SER A 357 -8.10 13.39 5.54
C SER A 357 -7.04 14.33 4.98
N ILE A 358 -7.46 15.27 4.12
CA ILE A 358 -6.58 16.25 3.49
C ILE A 358 -6.72 17.59 4.22
N PRO A 359 -5.67 18.08 4.90
CA PRO A 359 -5.75 19.31 5.68
C PRO A 359 -5.81 20.56 4.80
N ALA A 360 -6.06 21.71 5.43
CA ALA A 360 -6.00 23.01 4.77
C ALA A 360 -4.58 23.34 4.26
N LEU A 361 -4.49 24.19 3.24
CA LEU A 361 -3.21 24.60 2.64
C LEU A 361 -2.27 25.25 3.65
N GLU A 362 -2.77 26.03 4.61
CA GLU A 362 -1.90 26.66 5.61
C GLU A 362 -1.17 25.63 6.47
N GLU A 363 -1.83 24.52 6.80
CA GLU A 363 -1.23 23.43 7.58
C GLU A 363 -0.20 22.65 6.77
N LEU A 364 -0.45 22.41 5.49
CA LEU A 364 0.51 21.80 4.56
C LEU A 364 1.75 22.68 4.36
N ARG A 365 1.58 24.00 4.29
CA ARG A 365 2.68 24.96 4.17
C ARG A 365 3.59 24.93 5.39
N LYS A 366 3.02 24.90 6.61
CA LYS A 366 3.77 24.75 7.88
C LYS A 366 4.62 23.47 7.91
N TYR A 367 4.10 22.37 7.36
CA TYR A 367 4.80 21.09 7.28
C TYR A 367 6.06 21.15 6.40
N SER A 368 5.95 21.74 5.20
CA SER A 368 7.09 21.83 4.28
C SER A 368 8.23 22.72 4.82
N TYR A 369 7.89 23.70 5.67
CA TYR A 369 8.84 24.60 6.30
C TYR A 369 9.68 23.89 7.39
N GLN A 370 9.08 22.97 8.17
CA GLN A 370 9.78 22.23 9.22
C GLN A 370 10.80 21.22 8.65
N VAL A 371 10.43 20.46 7.62
CA VAL A 371 11.33 19.50 6.96
C VAL A 371 12.52 20.22 6.29
N SER A 372 12.28 21.42 5.75
CA SER A 372 13.33 22.26 5.14
C SER A 372 14.31 22.82 6.17
N LYS A 373 13.85 23.17 7.39
CA LYS A 373 14.73 23.63 8.48
C LYS A 373 15.64 22.53 9.00
N THR A 374 15.14 21.30 9.17
CA THR A 374 15.96 20.17 9.62
C THR A 374 17.08 19.84 8.62
N ASN A 375 16.78 19.92 7.32
CA ASN A 375 17.78 19.74 6.26
C ASN A 375 18.76 20.94 6.13
N GLN A 376 18.33 22.17 6.46
CA GLN A 376 19.22 23.34 6.47
C GLN A 376 20.11 23.42 7.71
N GLN A 377 19.64 22.98 8.88
CA GLN A 377 20.49 22.84 10.09
C GLN A 377 21.58 21.77 9.87
N ASN A 378 21.24 20.67 9.20
CA ASN A 378 22.24 19.68 8.80
C ASN A 378 23.22 20.24 7.75
N LYS A 379 22.82 21.10 6.82
CA LYS A 379 23.74 21.75 5.86
C LYS A 379 24.61 22.87 6.46
N LYS A 380 24.11 23.66 7.42
CA LYS A 380 24.90 24.74 8.07
C LYS A 380 26.04 24.19 8.94
N ASN A 381 25.87 22.99 9.50
CA ASN A 381 26.96 22.32 10.23
C ASN A 381 28.10 21.81 9.32
N LEU A 382 27.93 21.82 7.99
CA LEU A 382 28.97 21.44 7.02
C LEU A 382 29.71 22.63 6.38
N ALA A 383 29.35 23.89 6.67
CA ALA A 383 29.88 25.07 5.95
C ALA A 383 30.64 26.09 6.82
N GLY A 384 31.00 25.74 8.07
CA GLY A 384 31.73 26.63 8.98
C GLY A 384 33.19 26.22 9.18
N SER A 385 34.11 26.90 8.47
CA SER A 385 35.52 27.18 8.83
C SER A 385 36.41 26.02 9.32
N ILE A 386 37.36 25.61 8.47
CA ILE A 386 38.51 24.77 8.81
C ILE A 386 39.66 25.65 9.33
N PRO A 387 40.13 25.53 10.59
CA PRO A 387 41.49 25.89 10.96
C PRO A 387 42.40 24.66 10.86
N LYS A 388 43.49 24.79 10.09
CA LYS A 388 44.57 23.81 10.00
C LYS A 388 45.27 23.64 11.35
N LYS A 389 45.27 22.43 11.93
CA LYS A 389 46.44 21.90 12.67
C LYS A 389 46.40 20.37 12.85
N LYS A 390 47.62 19.81 12.74
CA LYS A 390 47.99 18.40 12.69
C LYS A 390 47.79 17.68 14.04
N SER A 391 47.11 16.54 14.02
CA SER A 391 47.43 15.35 14.82
C SER A 391 46.64 14.13 14.30
N SER A 392 47.25 12.98 14.47
CA SER A 392 46.98 11.63 13.95
C SER A 392 45.61 11.01 14.34
N PRO A 393 45.19 9.92 13.64
CA PRO A 393 43.79 9.52 13.54
C PRO A 393 43.33 8.68 14.74
N THR A 394 42.16 8.99 15.31
CA THR A 394 41.45 8.10 16.24
C THR A 394 39.93 8.20 16.03
N ASP A 395 39.39 7.09 15.53
CA ASP A 395 38.04 6.51 15.71
C ASP A 395 36.93 7.37 16.34
N SER A 396 36.27 8.26 15.59
CA SER A 396 35.05 8.92 16.15
C SER A 396 33.95 9.35 15.17
N GLN A 397 33.97 8.95 13.89
CA GLN A 397 32.84 9.22 12.98
C GLN A 397 31.98 8.00 12.61
N GLN A 398 32.36 6.79 13.05
CA GLN A 398 31.50 5.59 12.99
C GLN A 398 30.54 5.44 14.19
N ASP A 399 30.56 6.37 15.14
CA ASP A 399 29.99 6.14 16.48
C ASP A 399 28.50 6.56 16.62
N PHE A 400 27.96 7.33 15.68
CA PHE A 400 26.55 7.78 15.75
C PHE A 400 25.55 6.67 15.41
N LEU A 401 25.94 5.69 14.57
CA LEU A 401 25.09 4.53 14.23
C LEU A 401 25.21 3.38 15.24
N LYS A 402 26.11 3.48 16.24
CA LYS A 402 26.33 2.45 17.27
C LYS A 402 25.80 2.83 18.66
N LYS A 403 25.56 4.10 18.95
CA LYS A 403 25.02 4.54 20.24
C LYS A 403 23.55 4.88 20.06
N GLY A 404 22.69 3.91 20.39
CA GLY A 404 21.27 4.20 20.63
C GLY A 404 21.11 5.29 21.70
N LEU A 405 19.87 5.75 21.87
CA LEU A 405 19.50 6.75 22.88
C LEU A 405 20.14 6.42 24.23
N LEU A 406 20.93 7.35 24.78
CA LEU A 406 21.52 7.15 26.10
C LEU A 406 20.40 7.13 27.15
N PRO A 407 20.54 6.37 28.26
CA PRO A 407 19.49 6.30 29.29
C PRO A 407 19.01 7.67 29.78
N LYS A 408 19.91 8.66 29.93
CA LYS A 408 19.54 10.03 30.32
C LYS A 408 18.72 10.77 29.26
N GLU A 409 19.01 10.53 27.99
CA GLU A 409 18.26 11.11 26.87
C GLU A 409 16.90 10.43 26.74
N GLY A 410 16.84 9.11 26.94
CA GLY A 410 15.60 8.33 27.01
C GLY A 410 14.70 8.79 28.15
N ILE A 411 15.25 9.00 29.36
CA ILE A 411 14.51 9.52 30.52
C ILE A 411 13.95 10.92 30.23
N LYS A 412 14.74 11.80 29.61
CA LYS A 412 14.31 13.16 29.28
C LYS A 412 13.17 13.18 28.26
N ILE A 413 13.25 12.33 27.23
CA ILE A 413 12.17 12.16 26.24
C ILE A 413 10.94 11.53 26.92
N PHE A 414 11.13 10.53 27.77
CA PHE A 414 10.06 9.88 28.50
C PHE A 414 9.33 10.85 29.46
N GLN A 415 10.06 11.75 30.13
CA GLN A 415 9.46 12.83 30.92
C GLN A 415 8.63 13.78 30.04
N GLN A 416 9.15 14.22 28.90
CA GLN A 416 8.40 15.09 27.97
C GLN A 416 7.13 14.43 27.42
N VAL A 417 7.17 13.11 27.24
CA VAL A 417 6.06 12.28 26.80
C VAL A 417 5.01 12.17 27.93
N LEU A 418 5.40 11.87 29.16
CA LEU A 418 4.50 11.85 30.32
C LEU A 418 3.89 13.22 30.68
N GLU A 419 4.63 14.31 30.41
CA GLU A 419 4.16 15.69 30.62
C GLU A 419 3.18 16.16 29.53
N SER A 420 3.00 15.38 28.45
CA SER A 420 2.08 15.74 27.38
C SER A 420 0.61 15.53 27.82
N GLN A 421 -0.28 16.46 27.46
CA GLN A 421 -1.72 16.37 27.78
C GLN A 421 -2.49 15.36 26.91
N PHE A 422 -1.81 14.57 26.08
CA PHE A 422 -2.44 13.58 25.20
C PHE A 422 -2.53 12.22 25.90
N SER A 423 -3.61 11.48 25.68
CA SER A 423 -3.72 10.09 26.15
C SER A 423 -2.67 9.22 25.48
N GLN A 424 -1.88 8.48 26.27
CA GLN A 424 -0.80 7.65 25.77
C GLN A 424 -0.96 6.19 26.19
N VAL A 425 -0.61 5.28 25.29
CA VAL A 425 -0.55 3.84 25.55
C VAL A 425 0.91 3.42 25.59
N ILE A 426 1.36 2.91 26.74
CA ILE A 426 2.71 2.37 26.90
C ILE A 426 2.66 0.87 26.64
N VAL A 427 3.31 0.41 25.57
CA VAL A 427 3.48 -1.01 25.28
C VAL A 427 4.81 -1.46 25.90
N SER A 428 4.72 -2.24 26.98
CA SER A 428 5.89 -2.80 27.64
C SER A 428 6.06 -4.26 27.25
N THR A 429 7.27 -4.65 26.86
CA THR A 429 7.63 -6.05 26.57
C THR A 429 7.86 -6.88 27.85
N ARG A 430 7.71 -6.25 29.03
CA ARG A 430 7.81 -6.87 30.36
C ARG A 430 6.65 -6.38 31.24
N GLY A 431 6.34 -7.11 32.32
CA GLY A 431 5.26 -6.74 33.25
C GLY A 431 5.52 -5.41 33.96
N LEU A 432 5.07 -4.30 33.35
CA LEU A 432 5.34 -2.93 33.80
C LEU A 432 4.69 -2.65 35.17
N LEU A 433 3.47 -3.13 35.38
CA LEU A 433 2.73 -2.95 36.64
C LEU A 433 3.47 -3.57 37.84
N ASN A 434 4.03 -4.77 37.67
CA ASN A 434 4.83 -5.42 38.73
C ASN A 434 6.11 -4.66 39.06
N GLN A 435 6.70 -3.93 38.11
CA GLN A 435 7.88 -3.08 38.38
C GLN A 435 7.51 -1.79 39.10
N VAL A 436 6.37 -1.20 38.74
CA VAL A 436 5.85 0.02 39.39
C VAL A 436 5.42 -0.26 40.82
N GLU A 437 4.73 -1.39 41.07
CA GLU A 437 4.30 -1.79 42.42
C GLU A 437 5.47 -2.15 43.35
N ASN A 438 6.50 -2.83 42.83
CA ASN A 438 7.73 -3.13 43.60
C ASN A 438 8.58 -1.89 43.92
N SER A 439 8.28 -0.75 43.28
CA SER A 439 8.96 0.54 43.52
C SER A 439 8.27 1.40 44.59
N GLY A 440 7.18 0.88 45.19
CA GLY A 440 6.25 1.63 46.03
C GLY A 440 6.78 2.15 47.37
N ASN A 441 8.02 1.89 47.77
CA ASN A 441 8.58 2.42 49.02
C ASN A 441 10.09 2.75 48.90
N GLY A 442 10.42 3.81 48.16
CA GLY A 442 11.74 4.46 48.25
C GLY A 442 12.36 4.82 46.90
N ASN A 443 12.41 6.13 46.63
CA ASN A 443 13.22 6.83 45.61
C ASN A 443 13.60 6.04 44.35
N LEU A 444 12.78 6.22 43.30
CA LEU A 444 13.03 5.78 41.92
C LEU A 444 14.40 6.23 41.35
N SER A 445 15.02 7.26 41.92
CA SER A 445 16.34 7.76 41.49
C SER A 445 17.49 6.82 41.87
N THR A 446 17.42 6.18 43.04
CA THR A 446 18.50 5.30 43.53
C THR A 446 18.50 3.91 42.91
N SER A 447 17.34 3.37 42.54
CA SER A 447 17.23 2.07 41.86
C SER A 447 17.69 2.14 40.40
N VAL A 448 17.54 3.29 39.73
CA VAL A 448 18.07 3.49 38.37
C VAL A 448 19.60 3.62 38.38
N GLU A 449 20.20 4.28 39.36
CA GLU A 449 21.66 4.37 39.48
C GLU A 449 22.32 3.04 39.87
N ALA A 450 21.68 2.24 40.73
CA ALA A 450 22.15 0.89 41.05
C ALA A 450 22.05 -0.08 39.85
N THR A 451 21.04 0.07 38.99
CA THR A 451 20.87 -0.76 37.79
C THR A 451 21.86 -0.37 36.69
N VAL A 452 22.26 0.90 36.60
CA VAL A 452 23.26 1.38 35.63
C VAL A 452 24.68 0.94 36.01
N ASN A 453 25.00 0.82 37.30
CA ASN A 453 26.33 0.39 37.75
C ASN A 453 26.52 -1.13 37.85
N ASN A 454 25.46 -1.94 37.84
CA ASN A 454 25.54 -3.40 37.91
C ASN A 454 25.45 -4.12 36.54
N ASN A 455 25.32 -3.39 35.43
CA ASN A 455 25.26 -3.98 34.08
C ASN A 455 26.57 -3.90 33.30
N SER A 456 27.71 -3.97 33.98
CA SER A 456 28.92 -4.52 33.39
C SER A 456 28.88 -6.05 33.56
N SER A 457 28.47 -6.74 32.50
CA SER A 457 28.48 -8.22 32.30
C SER A 457 27.16 -8.95 32.54
N GLN A 458 26.13 -8.72 31.70
CA GLN A 458 25.15 -9.77 31.37
C GLN A 458 24.78 -9.71 29.87
N ASP A 459 24.81 -10.87 29.22
CA ASP A 459 24.79 -11.13 27.78
C ASP A 459 23.61 -10.51 27.01
N VAL A 460 23.93 -9.86 25.89
CA VAL A 460 22.99 -9.37 24.86
C VAL A 460 22.47 -10.53 23.97
N ASN A 461 22.47 -11.77 24.47
CA ASN A 461 22.27 -12.97 23.68
C ASN A 461 21.29 -13.96 24.35
N SER A 462 20.18 -13.46 24.89
CA SER A 462 19.12 -14.33 25.41
C SER A 462 18.41 -15.02 24.24
N LYS A 463 18.96 -16.15 23.79
CA LYS A 463 18.36 -16.98 22.75
C LYS A 463 17.21 -17.81 23.32
N HIS A 464 16.03 -17.71 22.73
CA HIS A 464 14.82 -18.43 23.13
C HIS A 464 14.66 -19.75 22.33
N PRO A 465 13.94 -20.75 22.86
CA PRO A 465 13.74 -22.03 22.17
C PRO A 465 12.84 -21.88 20.94
N ARG A 466 13.03 -22.77 19.94
CA ARG A 466 12.15 -22.89 18.75
C ARG A 466 10.69 -23.10 19.21
N PRO A 467 9.73 -22.32 18.72
CA PRO A 467 8.30 -22.55 18.97
C PRO A 467 7.86 -23.97 18.57
N GLN A 468 6.76 -24.47 19.17
CA GLN A 468 6.14 -25.71 18.71
C GLN A 468 5.43 -25.43 17.38
N LEU A 469 6.03 -25.92 16.30
CA LEU A 469 5.49 -25.88 14.93
C LEU A 469 5.02 -27.28 14.53
N ASP A 470 4.09 -27.38 13.59
CA ASP A 470 3.53 -28.66 13.10
C ASP A 470 4.55 -29.50 12.31
N ASN A 471 5.68 -28.89 11.91
CA ASN A 471 6.76 -29.53 11.18
C ASN A 471 7.89 -30.04 12.12
N GLN A 472 8.49 -31.17 11.74
CA GLN A 472 9.70 -31.66 12.40
C GLN A 472 10.90 -30.79 12.02
N TYR A 473 11.83 -30.61 12.96
CA TYR A 473 13.07 -29.89 12.68
C TYR A 473 13.94 -30.67 11.68
N VAL A 474 14.29 -30.01 10.57
CA VAL A 474 15.28 -30.48 9.59
C VAL A 474 16.38 -29.42 9.48
N ALA A 475 17.64 -29.82 9.61
CA ALA A 475 18.75 -28.86 9.57
C ALA A 475 18.95 -28.24 8.18
N PRO A 476 19.40 -26.96 8.08
CA PRO A 476 19.89 -26.37 6.84
C PRO A 476 20.98 -27.25 6.19
N ASP A 477 20.84 -27.50 4.89
CA ASP A 477 21.60 -28.53 4.18
C ASP A 477 22.76 -27.91 3.38
N ASN A 478 22.47 -26.96 2.50
CA ASN A 478 23.47 -26.30 1.65
C ASN A 478 24.02 -24.99 2.25
N GLU A 479 25.13 -24.47 1.69
CA GLU A 479 25.83 -23.28 2.22
C GLU A 479 24.96 -22.01 2.24
N ILE A 480 24.07 -21.85 1.25
CA ILE A 480 23.13 -20.73 1.19
C ILE A 480 22.11 -20.86 2.32
N GLU A 481 21.52 -22.04 2.51
CA GLU A 481 20.59 -22.31 3.60
C GLU A 481 21.23 -22.07 4.97
N GLN A 482 22.49 -22.47 5.17
CA GLN A 482 23.21 -22.23 6.43
C GLN A 482 23.42 -20.73 6.69
N LYS A 483 23.76 -19.94 5.67
CA LYS A 483 23.92 -18.49 5.78
C LYS A 483 22.59 -17.78 6.06
N ILE A 484 21.50 -18.19 5.40
CA ILE A 484 20.16 -17.66 5.68
C ILE A 484 19.73 -18.02 7.10
N ALA A 485 19.94 -19.27 7.52
CA ALA A 485 19.64 -19.73 8.87
C ALA A 485 20.37 -18.90 9.92
N GLN A 486 21.66 -18.60 9.72
CA GLN A 486 22.43 -17.78 10.65
C GLN A 486 21.85 -16.37 10.76
N ILE A 487 21.50 -15.74 9.63
CA ILE A 487 20.84 -14.42 9.62
C ILE A 487 19.54 -14.47 10.43
N TRP A 488 18.72 -15.50 10.25
CA TRP A 488 17.46 -15.65 10.95
C TRP A 488 17.66 -15.92 12.44
N GLN A 489 18.63 -16.74 12.83
CA GLN A 489 18.97 -17.01 14.22
C GLN A 489 19.40 -15.73 14.96
N ASP A 490 20.20 -14.89 14.30
CA ASP A 490 20.66 -13.62 14.85
C ASP A 490 19.52 -12.60 15.01
N LEU A 491 18.59 -12.57 14.06
CA LEU A 491 17.48 -11.60 14.04
C LEU A 491 16.31 -12.01 14.95
N LEU A 492 15.98 -13.31 14.97
CA LEU A 492 14.85 -13.85 15.75
C LEU A 492 15.26 -14.29 17.16
N GLY A 493 16.57 -14.38 17.44
CA GLY A 493 17.07 -14.84 18.74
C GLY A 493 16.76 -16.33 19.01
N ILE A 494 16.62 -17.16 17.97
CA ILE A 494 16.30 -18.59 18.10
C ILE A 494 17.55 -19.42 17.83
N LYS A 495 17.92 -20.36 18.70
CA LYS A 495 19.15 -21.17 18.54
C LYS A 495 19.10 -22.15 17.37
N LYS A 496 17.92 -22.66 17.06
CA LYS A 496 17.74 -23.83 16.20
C LYS A 496 16.55 -23.59 15.26
N ILE A 497 16.85 -23.13 14.05
CA ILE A 497 15.89 -22.87 12.98
C ILE A 497 16.08 -23.94 11.90
N GLY A 498 15.01 -24.66 11.58
CA GLY A 498 14.99 -25.69 10.56
C GLY A 498 14.79 -25.12 9.15
N ARG A 499 15.22 -25.85 8.13
CA ARG A 499 15.17 -25.40 6.73
C ARG A 499 13.75 -25.14 6.21
N ASP A 500 12.77 -25.85 6.79
CA ASP A 500 11.35 -25.75 6.42
C ASP A 500 10.53 -24.95 7.44
N ASP A 501 11.17 -24.29 8.40
CA ASP A 501 10.48 -23.41 9.34
C ASP A 501 10.04 -22.13 8.62
N ASN A 502 8.77 -21.77 8.77
CA ASN A 502 8.23 -20.55 8.20
C ASN A 502 8.69 -19.33 9.01
N PHE A 503 9.29 -18.36 8.34
CA PHE A 503 9.81 -17.13 8.95
C PHE A 503 8.80 -16.41 9.85
N PHE A 504 7.55 -16.34 9.41
CA PHE A 504 6.50 -15.60 10.10
C PHE A 504 5.94 -16.35 11.30
N GLU A 505 5.91 -17.69 11.23
CA GLU A 505 5.51 -18.53 12.37
C GLU A 505 6.56 -18.53 13.48
N LEU A 506 7.82 -18.27 13.14
CA LEU A 506 8.91 -18.04 14.09
C LEU A 506 8.86 -16.65 14.76
N GLY A 507 7.84 -15.83 14.44
CA GLY A 507 7.69 -14.47 14.97
C GLY A 507 8.34 -13.38 14.10
N GLY A 508 8.76 -13.72 12.88
CA GLY A 508 9.25 -12.75 11.90
C GLY A 508 8.15 -11.81 11.40
N ASP A 509 8.52 -10.58 11.08
CA ASP A 509 7.63 -9.57 10.49
C ASP A 509 8.27 -8.84 9.31
N SER A 510 7.51 -7.93 8.70
CA SER A 510 7.97 -7.16 7.53
C SER A 510 9.18 -6.27 7.82
N LEU A 511 9.37 -5.81 9.07
CA LEU A 511 10.54 -5.02 9.45
C LEU A 511 11.78 -5.91 9.52
N LEU A 512 11.64 -7.12 10.07
CA LEU A 512 12.71 -8.11 10.08
C LEU A 512 13.07 -8.58 8.67
N ILE A 513 12.12 -8.66 7.73
CA ILE A 513 12.42 -8.94 6.31
C ILE A 513 13.31 -7.89 5.69
N VAL A 514 13.12 -6.61 6.01
CA VAL A 514 14.03 -5.54 5.54
C VAL A 514 15.46 -5.75 6.05
N GLN A 515 15.60 -6.19 7.30
CA GLN A 515 16.91 -6.51 7.89
C GLN A 515 17.53 -7.78 7.28
N VAL A 516 16.70 -8.81 7.02
CA VAL A 516 17.11 -10.02 6.29
C VAL A 516 17.63 -9.64 4.91
N ARG A 517 16.87 -8.84 4.14
CA ARG A 517 17.26 -8.34 2.82
C ARG A 517 18.61 -7.61 2.87
N SER A 518 18.80 -6.68 3.79
CA SER A 518 20.06 -5.93 3.94
C SER A 518 21.25 -6.86 4.22
N LYS A 519 21.05 -7.90 5.05
CA LYS A 519 22.09 -8.88 5.37
C LYS A 519 22.36 -9.83 4.21
N LEU A 520 21.35 -10.27 3.47
CA LEU A 520 21.53 -11.09 2.27
C LEU A 520 22.27 -10.33 1.16
N LEU A 521 21.93 -9.05 0.95
CA LEU A 521 22.67 -8.16 0.06
C LEU A 521 24.15 -8.06 0.44
N THR A 522 24.46 -7.98 1.74
CA THR A 522 25.84 -7.79 2.21
C THR A 522 26.64 -9.10 2.22
N ILE A 523 26.01 -10.21 2.60
CA ILE A 523 26.69 -11.50 2.85
C ILE A 523 26.70 -12.39 1.62
N LEU A 524 25.63 -12.34 0.82
CA LEU A 524 25.45 -13.20 -0.35
C LEU A 524 25.47 -12.43 -1.68
N ASN A 525 25.53 -11.09 -1.66
CA ASN A 525 25.35 -10.23 -2.83
C ASN A 525 24.04 -10.56 -3.60
N LYS A 526 22.99 -10.93 -2.86
CA LYS A 526 21.69 -11.30 -3.40
C LYS A 526 20.64 -10.36 -2.83
N ASP A 527 19.91 -9.68 -3.71
CA ASP A 527 18.76 -8.87 -3.32
C ASP A 527 17.47 -9.70 -3.36
N ILE A 528 16.56 -9.43 -2.41
CA ILE A 528 15.23 -10.02 -2.39
C ILE A 528 14.18 -8.93 -2.21
N SER A 529 13.06 -9.05 -2.91
CA SER A 529 11.90 -8.20 -2.66
C SER A 529 11.15 -8.70 -1.41
N ILE A 530 10.37 -7.83 -0.77
CA ILE A 530 9.47 -8.25 0.32
C ILE A 530 8.47 -9.29 -0.20
N ALA A 531 7.97 -9.13 -1.42
CA ALA A 531 7.07 -10.11 -2.05
C ALA A 531 7.69 -11.51 -2.14
N SER A 532 8.96 -11.58 -2.54
CA SER A 532 9.71 -12.84 -2.60
C SER A 532 9.85 -13.49 -1.22
N ALA A 533 10.03 -12.70 -0.16
CA ALA A 533 10.08 -13.23 1.20
C ALA A 533 8.74 -13.81 1.70
N PHE A 534 7.60 -13.33 1.16
CA PHE A 534 6.28 -13.92 1.43
C PHE A 534 6.00 -15.15 0.55
N GLU A 535 6.49 -15.16 -0.68
CA GLU A 535 6.34 -16.27 -1.63
C GLU A 535 7.23 -17.46 -1.27
N TYR A 536 8.41 -17.19 -0.71
CA TYR A 536 9.40 -18.17 -0.28
C TYR A 536 9.68 -18.02 1.23
N PRO A 537 8.71 -18.35 2.11
CA PRO A 537 8.77 -18.02 3.53
C PRO A 537 9.65 -18.97 4.35
N THR A 538 10.31 -19.97 3.73
CA THR A 538 11.19 -20.93 4.41
C THR A 538 12.63 -20.78 3.92
N ILE A 539 13.61 -21.23 4.71
CA ILE A 539 15.01 -21.21 4.32
C ILE A 539 15.25 -22.04 3.04
N SER A 540 14.61 -23.21 2.91
CA SER A 540 14.71 -24.10 1.74
C SER A 540 14.18 -23.43 0.48
N SER A 541 12.98 -22.85 0.53
CA SER A 541 12.36 -22.16 -0.61
C SER A 541 13.11 -20.88 -1.01
N LEU A 542 13.57 -20.10 -0.03
CA LEU A 542 14.35 -18.89 -0.28
C LEU A 542 15.73 -19.21 -0.86
N ALA A 543 16.42 -20.24 -0.36
CA ALA A 543 17.69 -20.68 -0.92
C ALA A 543 17.55 -21.17 -2.35
N GLN A 544 16.48 -21.91 -2.66
CA GLN A 544 16.18 -22.35 -4.03
C GLN A 544 15.93 -21.17 -4.96
N TYR A 545 15.15 -20.16 -4.51
CA TYR A 545 14.93 -18.93 -5.26
C TYR A 545 16.24 -18.16 -5.54
N LEU A 546 17.12 -18.07 -4.54
CA LEU A 546 18.40 -17.37 -4.67
C LEU A 546 19.45 -18.11 -5.52
N GLY A 547 19.34 -19.45 -5.59
CA GLY A 547 20.24 -20.35 -6.31
C GLY A 547 19.96 -20.46 -7.81
N GLN A 548 18.80 -19.98 -8.30
CA GLN A 548 18.58 -19.83 -9.74
C GLN A 548 19.41 -18.64 -10.24
N GLU A 549 20.24 -18.85 -11.28
CA GLU A 549 20.94 -17.75 -11.95
C GLU A 549 19.91 -16.69 -12.33
N GLN A 550 20.12 -15.46 -11.82
CA GLN A 550 19.32 -14.32 -12.23
C GLN A 550 19.56 -14.13 -13.72
N VAL A 551 18.60 -14.55 -14.55
CA VAL A 551 18.37 -13.88 -15.83
C VAL A 551 18.11 -12.43 -15.43
N GLU A 552 19.06 -11.54 -15.73
CA GLU A 552 18.92 -10.12 -15.42
C GLU A 552 17.52 -9.66 -15.78
N ALA A 553 16.79 -9.16 -14.78
CA ALA A 553 15.56 -8.45 -15.04
C ALA A 553 15.91 -7.31 -16.00
N PRO A 554 15.24 -7.19 -17.16
CA PRO A 554 15.58 -6.16 -18.13
C PRO A 554 15.54 -4.81 -17.45
N THR A 555 16.56 -3.99 -17.65
CA THR A 555 16.62 -2.67 -17.02
C THR A 555 15.39 -1.85 -17.42
N PHE A 556 14.97 -0.92 -16.56
CA PHE A 556 13.80 -0.06 -16.81
C PHE A 556 13.88 0.62 -18.19
N GLU A 557 15.07 1.02 -18.64
CA GLU A 557 15.33 1.54 -19.99
C GLU A 557 15.08 0.52 -21.10
N GLN A 558 15.53 -0.73 -20.95
CA GLN A 558 15.33 -1.80 -21.93
C GLN A 558 13.84 -2.20 -22.05
N VAL A 559 13.09 -2.17 -20.94
CA VAL A 559 11.64 -2.39 -20.93
C VAL A 559 10.91 -1.24 -21.63
N ASN A 560 11.31 0.01 -21.35
CA ASN A 560 10.72 1.19 -22.00
C ASN A 560 11.03 1.25 -23.51
N GLU A 561 12.24 0.87 -23.92
CA GLU A 561 12.58 0.77 -25.34
C GLU A 561 11.76 -0.30 -26.07
N ARG A 562 11.57 -1.46 -25.43
CA ARG A 562 10.71 -2.52 -25.98
C ARG A 562 9.25 -2.08 -26.07
N ALA A 563 8.74 -1.36 -25.07
CA ALA A 563 7.40 -0.79 -25.08
C ALA A 563 7.22 0.23 -26.21
N LYS A 564 8.15 1.19 -26.36
CA LYS A 564 8.16 2.18 -27.46
C LYS A 564 8.24 1.51 -28.83
N LYS A 565 9.12 0.52 -29.03
CA LYS A 565 9.21 -0.23 -30.30
C LYS A 565 7.92 -0.97 -30.63
N LYS A 566 7.25 -1.54 -29.63
CA LYS A 566 5.98 -2.27 -29.80
C LYS A 566 4.83 -1.32 -30.14
N GLU A 567 4.80 -0.14 -29.53
CA GLU A 567 3.82 0.91 -29.80
C GLU A 567 3.98 1.49 -31.21
N LEU A 568 5.23 1.76 -31.63
CA LEU A 568 5.54 2.21 -32.99
C LEU A 568 5.13 1.15 -34.04
N ALA A 569 5.46 -0.12 -33.81
CA ALA A 569 5.10 -1.22 -34.70
C ALA A 569 3.58 -1.43 -34.80
N MET A 570 2.84 -1.22 -33.71
CA MET A 570 1.37 -1.25 -33.72
C MET A 570 0.76 -0.05 -34.44
N ALA A 571 1.34 1.14 -34.32
CA ALA A 571 0.90 2.33 -35.04
C ALA A 571 1.10 2.18 -36.56
N GLU A 572 2.25 1.67 -36.98
CA GLU A 572 2.54 1.36 -38.40
C GLU A 572 1.59 0.29 -38.94
N LYS A 573 1.33 -0.78 -38.17
CA LYS A 573 0.39 -1.84 -38.55
C LYS A 573 -1.05 -1.31 -38.67
N ARG A 574 -1.47 -0.38 -37.81
CA ARG A 574 -2.77 0.31 -37.89
C ARG A 574 -2.88 1.22 -39.12
N GLN A 575 -1.82 1.95 -39.48
CA GLN A 575 -1.78 2.74 -40.72
C GLN A 575 -1.85 1.86 -41.97
N ARG A 576 -1.09 0.75 -42.00
CA ARG A 576 -1.09 -0.20 -43.11
C ARG A 576 -2.45 -0.89 -43.30
N MET A 577 -3.16 -1.18 -42.21
CA MET A 577 -4.53 -1.70 -42.28
C MET A 577 -5.56 -0.65 -42.71
N LYS A 578 -5.36 0.63 -42.39
CA LYS A 578 -6.21 1.73 -42.90
C LYS A 578 -6.00 1.98 -44.39
N GLN A 579 -4.76 1.87 -44.89
CA GLN A 579 -4.46 1.98 -46.33
C GLN A 579 -4.98 0.79 -47.15
N LYS A 580 -5.05 -0.42 -46.59
CA LYS A 580 -5.67 -1.58 -47.25
C LYS A 580 -7.21 -1.58 -47.25
N ARG A 581 -7.84 -0.68 -46.47
CA ARG A 581 -9.30 -0.52 -46.37
C ARG A 581 -9.84 0.65 -47.19
N ARG A 582 -8.96 1.42 -47.82
CA ARG A 582 -9.27 2.32 -48.94
C ARG A 582 -8.87 1.62 -50.22
#